data_AF-A0A927Z0N3-F1
#
_entry.id   AF-A0A927Z0N3-F1
#
_cell.length_a   1.000
_cell.length_b   1.000
_cell.length_c   1.000
_cell.angle_alpha   90.00
_cell.angle_beta   90.00
_cell.angle_gamma   90.00
#
_symmetry.space_group_name_H-M   'P 1'
#
loop_
_entity.id
_entity.type
_entity.pdbx_description
1 polymer ?
#
loop_
_entity_poly.entity_id
_entity_poly.type
_entity_poly.pdbx_seq_one_letter_code
_entity_poly.pdbx_strand_id
1 'polypeptide(L)' 'MCEEIMTKEEMINVLIEQYANLQRIKRAEKAENEELDYQIRVTKARLEAFGVLTENLDIN' A
#
# COMPACT_ATOMS: atom_id res chain seq x y z
N MET A 1 8.01 6.25 27.47
CA MET A 1 7.36 5.39 26.47
C MET A 1 8.45 4.90 25.55
N CYS A 2 8.73 3.61 25.53
CA CYS A 2 9.61 3.05 24.52
C CYS A 2 8.80 3.01 23.23
N GLU A 3 9.17 3.79 22.21
CA GLU A 3 8.68 3.54 20.85
C GLU A 3 9.12 2.13 20.47
N GLU A 4 8.16 1.23 20.24
CA GLU A 4 8.46 -0.04 19.59
C GLU A 4 9.05 0.29 18.21
N ILE A 5 10.33 0.01 18.03
CA ILE A 5 11.00 0.13 16.74
C ILE A 5 10.39 -0.97 15.87
N MET A 6 9.35 -0.63 15.11
CA MET A 6 8.79 -1.53 14.11
C MET A 6 9.92 -2.03 13.21
N THR A 7 9.98 -3.34 13.05
CA THR A 7 10.94 -3.96 12.15
C THR A 7 10.57 -3.66 10.69
N LYS A 8 11.55 -3.78 9.79
CA LYS A 8 11.31 -3.62 8.34
C LYS A 8 10.24 -4.59 7.84
N GLU A 9 10.21 -5.81 8.35
CA GLU A 9 9.24 -6.84 7.94
C GLU A 9 7.82 -6.49 8.38
N GLU A 10 7.63 -6.03 9.61
CA GLU A 10 6.32 -5.56 10.09
C GLU A 10 5.83 -4.35 9.29
N MET A 11 6.73 -3.42 8.97
CA MET A 11 6.38 -2.26 8.14
C MET A 11 5.98 -2.67 6.71
N ILE A 12 6.69 -3.64 6.12
CA ILE A 12 6.31 -4.20 4.81
C ILE A 12 4.92 -4.83 4.88
N ASN A 13 4.64 -5.64 5.91
CA ASN A 13 3.32 -6.27 6.07
C ASN A 13 2.20 -5.24 6.18
N VAL A 14 2.40 -4.17 6.97
CA VAL A 14 1.45 -3.06 7.09
C VAL A 14 1.23 -2.37 5.73
N LEU A 15 2.30 -2.13 4.96
CA LEU A 15 2.19 -1.51 3.65
C LEU A 15 1.48 -2.41 2.62
N ILE A 16 1.68 -3.72 2.69
CA ILE A 16 0.97 -4.70 1.85
C ILE A 16 -0.53 -4.67 2.15
N GLU A 17 -0.91 -4.70 3.43
CA GLU A 17 -2.32 -4.61 3.84
C GLU A 17 -2.96 -3.29 3.40
N GLN A 18 -2.25 -2.17 3.60
CA GLN A 18 -2.70 -0.85 3.13
C GLN A 18 -2.89 -0.83 1.62
N TYR A 19 -1.92 -1.36 0.86
CA TYR A 19 -2.01 -1.42 -0.59
C TYR A 19 -3.22 -2.22 -1.07
N ALA A 20 -3.43 -3.42 -0.51
CA ALA A 20 -4.58 -4.26 -0.84
C ALA A 20 -5.91 -3.57 -0.51
N ASN A 21 -5.99 -2.85 0.61
CA ASN A 21 -7.18 -2.09 0.98
C ASN A 21 -7.45 -0.93 0.02
N LEU A 22 -6.42 -0.17 -0.35
CA LEU A 22 -6.54 0.91 -1.33
C LEU A 22 -7.02 0.39 -2.69
N GLN A 23 -6.51 -0.76 -3.13
CA GLN A 23 -6.98 -1.39 -4.37
C GLN A 23 -8.45 -1.84 -4.30
N ARG A 24 -8.87 -2.42 -3.17
CA ARG A 24 -10.28 -2.80 -2.96
C ARG A 24 -11.21 -1.58 -3.01
N ILE A 25 -10.80 -0.47 -2.38
CA ILE A 25 -11.55 0.79 -2.41
C ILE A 25 -11.60 1.29 -3.86
N LYS A 26 -10.47 1.32 -4.57
CA LYS A 26 -10.42 1.79 -5.98
C LYS A 26 -11.31 0.99 -6.90
N ARG A 27 -11.42 -0.32 -6.68
CA ARG A 27 -12.32 -1.21 -7.44
C ARG A 27 -13.80 -0.96 -7.14
N ALA A 28 -14.14 -0.61 -5.90
CA ALA A 28 -15.50 -0.31 -5.48
C ALA A 28 -15.93 1.15 -5.77
N GLU A 29 -14.95 2.02 -5.96
CA GLU A 29 -15.12 3.44 -6.25
C GLU A 29 -15.87 3.64 -7.58
N LYS A 30 -16.84 4.55 -7.57
CA LYS A 30 -17.73 4.81 -8.72
C LYS A 30 -17.47 6.16 -9.37
N ALA A 31 -16.67 7.01 -8.73
CA ALA A 31 -16.30 8.33 -9.21
C ALA A 31 -14.76 8.47 -9.29
N GLU A 32 -14.29 9.51 -9.94
CA GLU A 32 -12.87 9.83 -9.92
C GLU A 32 -12.43 10.30 -8.53
N ASN A 33 -11.31 9.76 -8.04
CA ASN A 33 -10.76 10.06 -6.73
C ASN A 33 -9.24 10.14 -6.83
N GLU A 34 -8.73 11.35 -7.12
CA GLU A 34 -7.31 11.62 -7.33
C GLU A 34 -6.46 11.34 -6.08
N GLU A 35 -7.03 11.56 -4.89
CA GLU A 35 -6.34 11.28 -3.62
C GLU A 35 -6.12 9.78 -3.44
N LEU A 36 -7.13 8.96 -3.78
CA LEU A 36 -6.99 7.50 -3.75
C LEU A 36 -5.89 7.02 -4.72
N ASP A 37 -5.81 7.61 -5.91
CA ASP A 37 -4.77 7.29 -6.89
C ASP A 37 -3.38 7.75 -6.43
N TYR A 38 -3.30 8.91 -5.75
CA TYR A 38 -2.07 9.37 -5.14
C TYR A 38 -1.60 8.42 -4.02
N GLN A 39 -2.50 8.00 -3.13
CA GLN A 39 -2.17 7.07 -2.05
C GLN A 39 -1.70 5.71 -2.57
N ILE A 40 -2.34 5.19 -3.63
CA ILE A 40 -1.90 3.96 -4.31
C ILE A 40 -0.49 4.13 -4.87
N ARG A 41 -0.20 5.25 -5.57
CA ARG A 41 1.14 5.53 -6.13
C ARG A 41 2.22 5.63 -5.05
N VAL A 42 1.95 6.35 -3.96
CA VAL A 42 2.92 6.53 -2.87
C VAL A 42 3.18 5.20 -2.15
N THR A 43 2.14 4.42 -1.87
CA THR A 43 2.27 3.12 -1.21
C THR A 43 3.05 2.14 -2.10
N LYS A 44 2.77 2.15 -3.41
CA LYS A 44 3.51 1.36 -4.40
C LYS A 44 5.00 1.70 -4.40
N ALA A 45 5.35 2.98 -4.49
CA ALA A 45 6.74 3.43 -4.49
C ALA A 45 7.48 3.05 -3.19
N ARG A 46 6.79 3.08 -2.04
CA ARG A 46 7.37 2.64 -0.75
C ARG A 46 7.64 1.14 -0.73
N LEU A 47 6.69 0.32 -1.21
CA LEU A 47 6.87 -1.13 -1.31
C LEU A 47 8.03 -1.49 -2.24
N GLU A 48 8.11 -0.85 -3.41
CA GLU A 48 9.21 -1.03 -4.36
C GLU A 48 10.57 -0.63 -3.74
N ALA A 49 10.62 0.47 -2.98
CA ALA A 49 11.82 0.89 -2.27
C ALA A 49 12.27 -0.12 -1.19
N PHE A 50 11.35 -0.92 -0.64
CA PHE A 50 11.69 -2.02 0.26
C PHE A 50 12.10 -3.32 -0.46
N GLY A 51 11.99 -3.36 -1.79
CA GLY A 51 12.27 -4.52 -2.64
C GLY A 51 11.06 -5.42 -2.90
N VAL A 52 9.84 -4.95 -2.59
CA VAL A 52 8.61 -5.71 -2.81
C VAL A 52 8.07 -5.41 -4.21
N LEU A 53 7.95 -6.44 -5.04
CA LEU A 53 7.35 -6.35 -6.37
C LEU A 53 5.82 -6.32 -6.25
N THR A 54 5.22 -5.15 -6.40
CA THR A 54 3.78 -4.93 -6.21
C THR A 54 2.92 -5.50 -7.32
N GLU A 55 3.49 -5.84 -8.48
CA GLU A 55 2.77 -6.46 -9.61
C GLU A 55 2.10 -7.79 -9.21
N ASN A 56 2.67 -8.50 -8.22
CA ASN A 56 2.09 -9.72 -7.67
C ASN A 56 0.95 -9.47 -6.67
N LEU A 57 0.75 -8.22 -6.26
CA LEU A 57 -0.26 -7.79 -5.29
C LEU A 57 -1.45 -7.10 -5.96
N ASP A 58 -1.37 -6.84 -7.27
CA ASP A 58 -2.45 -6.25 -8.05
C ASP A 58 -3.66 -7.19 -8.10
N ILE A 59 -4.80 -6.70 -7.62
CA ILE A 59 -6.07 -7.40 -7.64
C ILE A 59 -6.78 -7.08 -8.96
N ASN A 60 -6.53 -7.92 -9.97
CA ASN A 60 -7.28 -7.89 -11.24
C ASN A 60 -8.80 -8.10 -11.04
#